data_AF-A0A9R0XED5-F1
#
_entry.id   AF-A0A9R0XED5-F1
#
_cell.length_a   1.000
_cell.length_b   1.000
_cell.length_c   1.000
_cell.angle_alpha   90.00
_cell.angle_beta   90.00
_cell.angle_gamma   90.00
#
_symmetry.space_group_name_H-M   'P 1'
#
loop_
_entity.id
_entity.type
_entity.pdbx_description
1 polymer ?
#
loop_
_entity_poly.entity_id
_entity_poly.type
_entity_poly.pdbx_seq_one_letter_code
_entity_poly.pdbx_strand_id
1 'polypeptide(L)'
;MRHVQEGRTSWLSRLQARLLLLFLRSRAGGILKGYYPTRTERVDKPLVDEIIRASYDPGATTVIESVFNFNLSIPLNFLFDSFGGNILVIQGIKDPLIKSESFVSMLREHCSKVQIRELNAGHAPHDEVPDEVNSLLSEWMKTNKTELKPALEKSKAI
;
A
#
# COMPACT_ATOMS: atom_id res chain seq x y z
N MET A 1 -28.27 -10.10 9.07
CA MET A 1 -27.69 -9.14 8.08
C MET A 1 -27.74 -7.75 8.69
N ARG A 2 -26.59 -7.19 9.08
CA ARG A 2 -26.52 -5.80 9.57
C ARG A 2 -26.51 -4.88 8.35
N HIS A 3 -27.54 -4.06 8.21
CA HIS A 3 -27.54 -2.94 7.27
C HIS A 3 -26.33 -2.06 7.55
N VAL A 4 -25.39 -1.98 6.62
CA VAL A 4 -24.41 -0.91 6.58
C VAL A 4 -25.22 0.35 6.28
N GLN A 5 -25.41 1.21 7.27
CA GLN A 5 -25.89 2.57 7.01
C GLN A 5 -24.81 3.26 6.20
N GLU A 6 -25.11 3.48 4.93
CA GLU A 6 -24.33 4.35 4.05
C GLU A 6 -24.34 5.74 4.69
N GLY A 7 -23.20 6.11 5.29
CA GLY A 7 -23.08 7.31 6.09
C GLY A 7 -23.52 8.53 5.27
N ARG A 8 -24.45 9.32 5.79
CA ARG A 8 -24.78 10.65 5.24
C ARG A 8 -23.48 11.45 5.15
N THR A 9 -22.89 11.55 3.96
CA THR A 9 -21.73 12.40 3.73
C THR A 9 -22.16 13.84 3.96
N SER A 10 -21.59 14.50 4.96
CA SER A 10 -21.87 15.90 5.25
C SER A 10 -21.46 16.77 4.05
N TRP A 11 -22.24 17.78 3.71
CA TRP A 11 -21.85 18.76 2.68
C TRP A 11 -20.46 19.37 2.96
N LEU A 12 -20.09 19.46 4.25
CA LEU A 12 -18.77 19.86 4.72
C LEU A 12 -17.68 18.86 4.31
N SER A 13 -17.95 17.55 4.40
CA SER A 13 -16.95 16.53 4.03
C SER A 13 -16.64 16.53 2.54
N ARG A 14 -17.64 16.82 1.72
CA ARG A 14 -17.46 17.02 0.28
C ARG A 14 -16.70 18.29 -0.06
N LEU A 15 -17.00 19.39 0.62
CA LEU A 15 -16.30 20.65 0.41
C LEU A 15 -14.82 20.55 0.81
N GLN A 16 -14.51 20.01 1.99
CA GLN A 16 -13.13 19.82 2.44
C GLN A 16 -12.35 18.87 1.52
N ALA A 17 -12.99 17.80 1.03
CA ALA A 17 -12.34 16.87 0.10
C ALA A 17 -11.99 17.55 -1.25
N ARG A 18 -12.89 18.38 -1.77
CA ARG A 18 -12.63 19.15 -3.00
C ARG A 18 -11.48 20.15 -2.82
N LEU A 19 -11.44 20.84 -1.68
CA LEU A 19 -10.35 21.78 -1.36
C LEU A 19 -9.00 21.05 -1.20
N LEU A 20 -9.00 19.92 -0.48
CA LEU A 20 -7.82 19.08 -0.33
C LEU A 20 -7.33 18.56 -1.69
N LEU A 21 -8.24 18.07 -2.54
CA LEU A 21 -7.90 17.58 -3.87
C LEU A 21 -7.31 18.68 -4.76
N LEU A 22 -7.85 19.91 -4.69
CA LEU A 22 -7.29 21.07 -5.37
C LEU A 22 -5.87 21.39 -4.89
N PHE A 23 -5.65 21.37 -3.58
CA PHE A 23 -4.33 21.57 -2.98
C PHE A 23 -3.33 20.50 -3.42
N LEU A 24 -3.72 19.22 -3.35
CA LEU A 24 -2.88 18.09 -3.75
C LEU A 24 -2.49 18.17 -5.22
N ARG A 25 -3.44 18.52 -6.11
CA ARG A 25 -3.16 18.74 -7.54
C ARG A 25 -2.13 19.86 -7.75
N SER A 26 -2.30 20.98 -7.06
CA SER A 26 -1.40 22.13 -7.19
C SER A 26 0.04 21.82 -6.74
N ARG A 27 0.22 20.87 -5.82
CA ARG A 27 1.51 20.55 -5.20
C ARG A 27 2.05 19.15 -5.50
N ALA A 28 1.39 18.41 -6.39
CA ALA A 28 1.65 16.98 -6.59
C ALA A 28 3.14 16.66 -6.81
N GLY A 29 3.81 17.36 -7.73
CA GLY A 29 5.23 17.07 -8.02
C GLY A 29 6.17 17.29 -6.83
N GLY A 30 5.93 18.33 -6.02
CA GLY A 30 6.75 18.60 -4.84
C GLY A 30 6.49 17.59 -3.71
N ILE A 31 5.22 17.26 -3.48
CA ILE A 31 4.81 16.24 -2.50
C ILE A 31 5.38 14.88 -2.90
N LEU A 32 5.26 14.50 -4.17
CA LEU A 32 5.69 13.20 -4.68
C LEU A 32 7.21 13.03 -4.55
N LYS A 33 8.01 14.06 -4.81
CA LYS A 33 9.47 14.00 -4.56
C LYS A 33 9.82 13.66 -3.12
N GLY A 34 9.02 14.13 -2.15
CA GLY A 34 9.19 13.77 -0.74
C GLY A 34 9.00 12.28 -0.47
N TYR A 35 8.24 11.57 -1.31
CA TYR A 35 7.99 10.14 -1.19
C TYR A 35 9.05 9.24 -1.84
N TYR A 36 10.02 9.83 -2.56
CA TYR A 36 11.09 9.13 -3.29
C TYR A 36 12.48 9.62 -2.82
N PRO A 37 12.83 9.49 -1.53
CA PRO A 37 14.00 10.11 -0.92
C PRO A 37 15.35 9.51 -1.35
N THR A 38 15.37 8.31 -1.93
CA THR A 38 16.59 7.65 -2.43
C THR A 38 16.81 7.93 -3.92
N ARG A 39 15.75 7.93 -4.74
CA ARG A 39 15.82 8.15 -6.20
C ARG A 39 14.79 9.18 -6.65
N THR A 40 14.97 10.43 -6.23
CA THR A 40 14.04 11.54 -6.53
C THR A 40 13.83 11.77 -8.04
N GLU A 41 14.80 11.38 -8.87
CA GLU A 41 14.75 11.47 -10.33
C GLU A 41 13.70 10.55 -10.97
N ARG A 42 13.22 9.53 -10.24
CA ARG A 42 12.08 8.69 -10.67
C ARG A 42 10.77 9.47 -10.71
N VAL A 43 10.70 10.59 -9.99
CA VAL A 43 9.58 11.54 -10.06
C VAL A 43 9.74 12.42 -11.29
N ASP A 44 9.39 11.84 -12.44
CA ASP A 44 9.43 12.50 -13.73
C ASP A 44 8.08 13.19 -14.07
N LYS A 45 8.09 13.96 -15.16
CA LYS A 45 6.91 14.68 -15.61
C LYS A 45 5.76 13.73 -16.01
N PRO A 46 5.98 12.67 -16.81
CA PRO A 46 4.93 11.70 -17.13
C PRO A 46 4.23 11.12 -15.90
N LEU A 47 4.98 10.72 -14.86
CA LEU A 47 4.40 10.18 -13.63
C LEU A 47 3.52 11.21 -12.92
N VAL A 48 4.02 12.45 -12.78
CA VAL A 48 3.24 13.53 -12.15
C VAL A 48 1.99 13.85 -12.97
N ASP A 49 2.11 13.95 -14.29
CA ASP A 49 0.99 14.24 -15.18
C ASP A 49 -0.09 13.14 -15.11
N GLU A 50 0.29 11.86 -15.03
CA GLU A 50 -0.66 10.75 -14.86
C GLU A 50 -1.38 10.78 -13.51
N ILE A 51 -0.67 11.10 -12.42
CA ILE A 51 -1.29 11.28 -11.10
C ILE A 51 -2.28 12.44 -11.13
N ILE A 52 -1.92 13.56 -11.76
CA ILE A 52 -2.83 14.70 -11.94
C ILE A 52 -4.04 14.30 -12.77
N ARG A 53 -3.86 13.61 -13.90
CA ARG A 53 -4.94 13.12 -14.76
C ARG A 53 -5.90 12.23 -13.96
N ALA A 54 -5.40 11.20 -13.29
CA ALA A 54 -6.19 10.28 -12.48
C ALA A 54 -6.94 11.00 -11.34
N SER A 55 -6.34 12.07 -10.79
CA SER A 55 -7.02 12.87 -9.77
C SER A 55 -8.31 13.55 -10.26
N TYR A 56 -8.51 13.71 -11.58
CA TYR A 56 -9.74 14.26 -12.17
C TYR A 56 -10.81 13.21 -12.46
N ASP A 57 -10.56 11.93 -12.20
CA ASP A 57 -11.55 10.88 -12.43
C ASP A 57 -12.80 11.11 -11.58
N PRO A 58 -14.01 10.75 -12.07
CA PRO A 58 -15.29 11.05 -11.39
C PRO A 58 -15.38 10.56 -9.93
N GLY A 59 -14.61 9.54 -9.55
CA GLY A 59 -14.57 8.98 -8.19
C GLY A 59 -13.50 9.58 -7.26
N ALA A 60 -12.59 10.42 -7.76
CA ALA A 60 -11.44 10.89 -6.99
C ALA A 60 -11.84 11.68 -5.73
N THR A 61 -12.90 12.49 -5.81
CA THR A 61 -13.39 13.21 -4.63
C THR A 61 -13.95 12.26 -3.57
N THR A 62 -14.67 11.21 -3.98
CA THR A 62 -15.20 10.19 -3.06
C THR A 62 -14.08 9.42 -2.35
N VAL A 63 -12.98 9.13 -3.05
CA VAL A 63 -11.79 8.51 -2.43
C VAL A 63 -11.22 9.41 -1.33
N ILE A 64 -11.04 10.71 -1.60
CA ILE A 64 -10.56 11.67 -0.58
C ILE A 64 -11.57 11.83 0.56
N GLU A 65 -12.87 11.86 0.27
CA GLU A 65 -13.92 11.89 1.28
C GLU A 65 -13.86 10.67 2.23
N SER A 66 -13.50 9.50 1.70
CA SER A 66 -13.44 8.26 2.48
C SER A 66 -12.36 8.28 3.56
N VAL A 67 -11.25 9.01 3.35
CA VAL A 67 -10.16 9.16 4.33
C VAL A 67 -10.66 9.74 5.64
N PHE A 68 -11.61 10.67 5.60
CA PHE A 68 -12.18 11.28 6.82
C PHE A 68 -13.09 10.35 7.61
N ASN A 69 -13.56 9.26 6.99
CA ASN A 69 -14.47 8.30 7.58
C ASN A 69 -13.84 6.91 7.73
N PHE A 70 -12.54 6.80 7.49
CA PHE A 70 -11.84 5.53 7.49
C PHE A 70 -11.67 5.02 8.92
N ASN A 71 -12.32 3.90 9.23
CA ASN A 71 -12.20 3.23 10.51
C ASN A 71 -11.53 1.87 10.30
N LEU A 72 -10.25 1.76 10.67
CA LEU A 72 -9.53 0.49 10.69
C LEU A 72 -10.02 -0.34 11.89
N SER A 73 -11.07 -1.12 11.68
CA SER A 73 -11.67 -1.90 12.76
C SER A 73 -11.02 -3.26 13.01
N ILE A 74 -10.09 -3.71 12.15
CA ILE A 74 -9.48 -5.05 12.26
C ILE A 74 -7.94 -4.93 12.35
N PRO A 75 -7.33 -5.43 13.43
CA PRO A 75 -5.88 -5.52 13.57
C PRO A 75 -5.23 -6.37 12.47
N LEU A 76 -4.04 -5.96 12.02
CA LEU A 76 -3.38 -6.56 10.86
C LEU A 76 -2.96 -8.02 11.10
N ASN A 77 -2.53 -8.37 12.31
CA ASN A 77 -2.21 -9.74 12.69
C ASN A 77 -3.41 -10.68 12.51
N PHE A 78 -4.61 -10.25 12.92
CA PHE A 78 -5.83 -11.04 12.74
C PHE A 78 -6.14 -11.27 11.26
N LEU A 79 -5.95 -10.26 10.41
CA LEU A 79 -6.13 -10.38 8.97
C LEU A 79 -5.12 -11.36 8.35
N PHE A 80 -3.86 -11.27 8.74
CA PHE A 80 -2.79 -12.12 8.22
C PHE A 80 -2.96 -13.58 8.65
N ASP A 81 -3.31 -13.82 9.91
CA ASP A 81 -3.58 -15.17 10.42
C ASP A 81 -4.81 -15.78 9.72
N SER A 82 -5.83 -14.98 9.41
CA SER A 82 -7.04 -15.43 8.71
C SER A 82 -6.82 -15.70 7.21
N PHE A 83 -5.85 -15.06 6.58
CA PHE A 83 -5.56 -15.25 5.15
C PHE A 83 -5.04 -16.66 4.84
N GLY A 84 -4.27 -17.26 5.76
CA GLY A 84 -3.80 -18.65 5.67
C GLY A 84 -2.72 -18.93 4.63
N GLY A 85 -2.39 -17.97 3.74
CA GLY A 85 -1.30 -18.05 2.78
C GLY A 85 0.01 -17.43 3.28
N ASN A 86 1.08 -17.60 2.49
CA ASN A 86 2.35 -16.92 2.73
C ASN A 86 2.21 -15.44 2.39
N ILE A 87 2.79 -14.57 3.22
CA ILE A 87 2.69 -13.11 3.07
C ILE A 87 4.10 -12.54 2.95
N LEU A 88 4.30 -11.68 1.96
CA LEU A 88 5.52 -10.87 1.79
C LEU A 88 5.17 -9.40 2.00
N VAL A 89 5.89 -8.74 2.90
CA VAL A 89 5.85 -7.29 3.09
C VAL A 89 7.18 -6.71 2.63
N ILE A 90 7.14 -5.83 1.63
CA ILE A 90 8.30 -5.06 1.18
C ILE A 90 8.11 -3.62 1.65
N GLN A 91 8.98 -3.16 2.55
CA GLN A 91 8.89 -1.84 3.16
C GLN A 91 10.12 -0.99 2.79
N GLY A 92 9.90 0.20 2.25
CA GLY A 92 10.94 1.22 2.16
C GLY A 92 11.20 1.84 3.53
N ILE A 93 12.42 1.73 4.07
CA ILE A 93 12.72 2.18 5.43
C ILE A 93 12.66 3.70 5.59
N LYS A 94 12.78 4.44 4.47
CA LYS A 94 12.72 5.91 4.41
C LYS A 94 11.34 6.43 4.04
N ASP A 95 10.31 5.60 4.08
CA ASP A 95 8.93 6.05 3.84
C ASP A 95 8.56 7.19 4.82
N PRO A 96 8.21 8.40 4.33
CA PRO A 96 7.87 9.52 5.21
C PRO A 96 6.42 9.48 5.72
N LEU A 97 5.57 8.58 5.20
CA LEU A 97 4.18 8.43 5.63
C LEU A 97 4.02 7.44 6.79
N ILE A 98 4.95 6.48 6.90
CA ILE A 98 4.91 5.41 7.89
C ILE A 98 6.18 5.46 8.73
N LYS A 99 6.06 5.26 10.05
CA LYS A 99 7.22 5.03 10.92
C LYS A 99 7.77 3.62 10.68
N SER A 100 8.51 3.44 9.59
CA SER A 100 8.91 2.13 9.04
C SER A 100 9.54 1.19 10.07
N GLU A 101 10.48 1.66 10.89
CA GLU A 101 11.11 0.84 11.93
C GLU A 101 10.10 0.27 12.93
N SER A 102 9.20 1.12 13.43
CA SER A 102 8.15 0.69 14.37
C SER A 102 7.12 -0.22 13.70
N PHE A 103 6.78 0.03 12.44
CA PHE A 103 5.84 -0.78 11.68
C PHE A 103 6.41 -2.18 11.43
N VAL A 104 7.67 -2.26 10.97
CA VAL A 104 8.37 -3.52 10.77
C VAL A 104 8.55 -4.28 12.08
N SER A 105 8.89 -3.59 13.17
CA SER A 105 9.02 -4.23 14.49
C SER A 105 7.69 -4.82 14.96
N MET A 106 6.59 -4.06 14.83
CA MET A 106 5.24 -4.53 15.13
C MET A 106 4.87 -5.77 14.31
N LEU A 107 5.19 -5.78 13.01
CA LEU A 107 4.95 -6.95 12.16
C LEU A 107 5.76 -8.18 12.60
N ARG A 108 7.05 -8.00 12.94
CA ARG A 108 7.91 -9.09 13.43
C ARG A 108 7.40 -9.68 14.74
N GLU A 109 6.91 -8.83 15.64
CA GLU A 109 6.47 -9.25 16.97
C GLU A 109 5.10 -9.94 16.94
N HIS A 110 4.19 -9.48 16.08
CA HIS A 110 2.79 -9.89 16.16
C HIS A 110 2.27 -10.70 14.97
N CYS A 111 3.02 -10.85 13.88
CA CYS A 111 2.56 -11.55 12.67
C CYS A 111 3.39 -12.81 12.39
N SER A 112 2.83 -13.99 12.70
CA SER A 112 3.57 -15.25 12.77
C SER A 112 3.94 -15.91 11.42
N LYS A 113 3.57 -15.33 10.27
CA LYS A 113 3.77 -15.91 8.93
C LYS A 113 4.07 -14.87 7.84
N VAL A 114 4.76 -13.80 8.22
CA VAL A 114 5.10 -12.70 7.31
C VAL A 114 6.59 -12.70 7.04
N GLN A 115 6.96 -12.80 5.76
CA GLN A 115 8.31 -12.51 5.32
C GLN A 115 8.42 -10.99 5.12
N ILE A 116 9.38 -10.36 5.79
CA ILE A 116 9.58 -8.92 5.71
C ILE A 116 10.89 -8.65 4.98
N ARG A 117 10.84 -7.75 4.00
CA ARG A 117 12.00 -7.27 3.24
C ARG A 117 12.04 -5.75 3.33
N GLU A 118 13.13 -5.26 3.89
CA GLU A 118 13.39 -3.84 4.05
C GLU A 118 14.27 -3.34 2.89
N LEU A 119 13.89 -2.22 2.29
CA LEU A 119 14.63 -1.60 1.19
C LEU A 119 15.02 -0.18 1.56
N ASN A 120 16.17 0.27 1.07
CA ASN A 120 16.61 1.66 1.20
C ASN A 120 15.85 2.57 0.21
N ALA A 121 14.53 2.69 0.39
CA ALA A 121 13.61 3.43 -0.45
C ALA A 121 12.53 4.11 0.41
N GLY A 122 11.75 4.98 -0.21
CA GLY A 122 10.61 5.66 0.38
C GLY A 122 9.30 4.89 0.24
N HIS A 123 8.22 5.64 0.04
CA HIS A 123 6.85 5.13 0.14
C HIS A 123 6.47 4.19 -1.01
N ALA A 124 7.00 4.43 -2.21
CA ALA A 124 6.71 3.66 -3.41
C ALA A 124 7.95 2.87 -3.86
N PRO A 125 8.44 1.89 -3.07
CA PRO A 125 9.67 1.18 -3.39
C PRO A 125 9.59 0.44 -4.73
N HIS A 126 8.39 0.02 -5.14
CA HIS A 126 8.13 -0.65 -6.41
C HIS A 126 8.40 0.22 -7.64
N ASP A 127 8.22 1.54 -7.52
CA ASP A 127 8.58 2.48 -8.58
C ASP A 127 9.97 3.10 -8.32
N GLU A 128 10.35 3.38 -7.08
CA GLU A 128 11.63 4.01 -6.78
C GLU A 128 12.85 3.10 -7.04
N VAL A 129 12.77 1.83 -6.61
CA VAL A 129 13.85 0.82 -6.75
C VAL A 129 13.30 -0.47 -7.38
N PRO A 130 12.79 -0.41 -8.63
CA PRO A 130 12.01 -1.50 -9.23
C PRO A 130 12.83 -2.78 -9.36
N ASP A 131 14.14 -2.69 -9.65
CA ASP A 131 15.00 -3.87 -9.80
C ASP A 131 15.11 -4.69 -8.51
N GLU A 132 15.21 -4.01 -7.35
CA GLU A 132 15.28 -4.66 -6.04
C GLU A 132 13.93 -5.30 -5.70
N VAL A 133 12.83 -4.58 -5.90
CA VAL A 133 11.48 -5.10 -5.66
C VAL A 133 11.16 -6.29 -6.57
N ASN A 134 11.46 -6.20 -7.86
CA ASN A 134 11.21 -7.26 -8.83
C ASN A 134 12.02 -8.52 -8.53
N SER A 135 13.26 -8.35 -8.06
CA SER A 135 14.11 -9.46 -7.63
C SER A 135 13.52 -10.19 -6.42
N LEU A 136 13.08 -9.43 -5.39
CA LEU A 136 12.44 -9.98 -4.21
C LEU A 136 11.13 -10.71 -4.54
N LEU A 137 10.28 -10.11 -5.38
CA LEU A 137 9.02 -10.74 -5.82
C LEU A 137 9.30 -12.03 -6.60
N SER A 138 10.29 -12.02 -7.48
CA SER A 138 10.68 -13.18 -8.28
C SER A 138 11.22 -14.33 -7.42
N GLU A 139 12.07 -14.02 -6.44
CA GLU A 139 12.57 -14.99 -5.47
C GLU A 139 11.42 -15.59 -4.65
N TRP A 140 10.57 -14.73 -4.10
CA TRP A 140 9.43 -15.15 -3.29
C TRP A 140 8.47 -16.06 -4.07
N MET A 141 8.14 -15.71 -5.32
CA MET A 141 7.30 -16.55 -6.17
C MET A 141 7.90 -17.94 -6.43
N LYS A 142 9.22 -18.05 -6.58
CA LYS A 142 9.91 -19.34 -6.78
C LYS A 142 9.84 -20.22 -5.53
N THR A 143 10.05 -19.63 -4.36
CA THR A 143 9.93 -20.32 -3.06
C THR A 143 8.50 -20.85 -2.86
N ASN A 144 7.47 -20.03 -3.11
CA ASN A 144 6.07 -20.43 -2.92
C ASN A 144 5.57 -21.46 -3.95
N LYS A 145 6.04 -21.41 -5.20
CA LYS A 145 5.71 -22.45 -6.21
C LYS A 145 6.23 -23.84 -5.78
N THR A 146 7.34 -23.87 -5.04
CA THR A 146 7.94 -25.10 -4.55
C THR A 146 7.13 -25.70 -3.39
N GLU A 147 6.46 -24.88 -2.58
CA GLU A 147 5.59 -25.33 -1.48
C GLU A 147 4.19 -25.76 -1.94
N LEU A 148 3.67 -25.20 -3.04
CA LEU A 148 2.37 -25.57 -3.60
C LEU A 148 2.36 -26.95 -4.27
N LYS A 149 3.47 -27.37 -4.89
CA LYS A 149 3.59 -28.70 -5.53
C LYS A 149 3.34 -29.87 -4.56
N PRO A 150 4.02 -29.96 -3.40
CA PRO A 150 3.78 -31.01 -2.42
C PRO A 150 2.37 -30.99 -1.81
N ALA A 151 1.77 -29.80 -1.64
CA ALA A 151 0.42 -29.67 -1.08
C ALA A 151 -0.67 -30.15 -2.05
N LEU A 152 -0.52 -29.85 -3.35
CA LEU A 152 -1.40 -30.33 -4.41
C LEU A 152 -1.27 -31.84 -4.67
N GLU A 153 -0.06 -32.39 -4.54
CA GLU A 153 0.17 -33.84 -4.67
C GLU A 153 -0.44 -34.62 -3.49
N LYS A 154 -0.34 -34.10 -2.25
CA LYS A 154 -1.01 -34.70 -1.08
C LYS A 154 -2.53 -34.68 -1.18
N SER A 155 -3.11 -33.62 -1.76
CA SER A 155 -4.57 -33.52 -1.95
C SER A 155 -5.12 -34.44 -3.06
N LYS A 156 -4.27 -34.94 -3.96
CA LYS A 156 -4.66 -35.91 -5.01
C LYS A 156 -4.47 -37.37 -4.60
N ALA A 157 -3.80 -37.62 -3.47
CA ALA A 157 -3.52 -38.94 -2.94
C ALA A 157 -4.55 -39.41 -1.87
N ILE A 158 -5.61 -38.63 -1.67
CA ILE A 158 -6.78 -38.92 -0.83
C ILE A 158 -7.99 -39.03 -1.77
#